data_AF-A0AAD5JDG7-F1
#
_entry.id   AF-A0AAD5JDG7-F1
#
_cell.length_a   1.000
_cell.length_b   1.000
_cell.length_c   1.000
_cell.angle_alpha   90.00
_cell.angle_beta   90.00
_cell.angle_gamma   90.00
#
_symmetry.space_group_name_H-M   'P 1'
#
loop_
_entity.id
_entity.type
_entity.pdbx_description
1 polymer ?
#
loop_
_entity_poly.entity_id
_entity_poly.type
_entity_poly.pdbx_seq_one_letter_code
_entity_poly.pdbx_strand_id
1 'polypeptide(L)'
;MPRKDMCGFGGIEDPEDHLDSYLDWMNMQGASNAVKCKVFPLTLFRDARTWYRGLKRQNISSFHELLKEFRSHFVESKIRQRHMVYLNSIKQLDSETIRDYMKRFIEPTR
;
A
#
# COMPACT_ATOMS: atom_id res chain seq x y z
N MET A 1 12.10 -12.94 -18.74
CA MET A 1 11.27 -13.67 -17.76
C MET A 1 11.40 -12.93 -16.44
N PRO A 2 10.32 -12.56 -15.73
CA PRO A 2 10.47 -11.97 -14.41
C PRO A 2 11.14 -12.98 -13.47
N ARG A 3 12.04 -12.50 -12.61
CA ARG A 3 12.74 -13.32 -11.63
C ARG A 3 11.74 -14.06 -10.73
N LYS A 4 12.04 -15.32 -10.40
CA LYS A 4 11.20 -16.23 -9.59
C LYS A 4 11.06 -15.77 -8.12
N ASP A 5 11.85 -14.75 -7.77
CA ASP A 5 12.07 -14.16 -6.46
C ASP A 5 11.45 -12.77 -6.29
N MET A 6 10.78 -12.22 -7.32
CA MET A 6 9.93 -11.05 -7.10
C MET A 6 8.65 -11.50 -6.40
N CYS A 7 8.66 -11.43 -5.07
CA CYS A 7 7.48 -11.66 -4.26
C CYS A 7 6.39 -10.72 -4.80
N GLY A 8 5.35 -11.30 -5.40
CA GLY A 8 4.29 -10.50 -5.99
C GLY A 8 3.63 -9.62 -4.94
N PHE A 9 2.87 -8.63 -5.37
CA PHE A 9 2.08 -7.79 -4.48
C PHE A 9 0.62 -8.26 -4.49
N GLY A 10 0.14 -8.71 -3.34
CA GLY A 10 -1.23 -9.17 -3.12
C GLY A 10 -2.19 -8.08 -2.67
N GLY A 11 -1.65 -6.98 -2.13
CA GLY A 11 -2.43 -5.84 -1.61
C GLY A 11 -2.35 -5.66 -0.10
N ILE A 12 -1.68 -6.58 0.62
CA ILE A 12 -1.51 -6.53 2.09
C ILE A 12 -0.07 -6.21 2.50
N GLU A 13 0.88 -6.50 1.61
CA GLU A 13 2.30 -6.24 1.80
C GLU A 13 2.56 -4.72 1.79
N ASP A 14 3.79 -4.31 2.12
CA ASP A 14 4.13 -2.88 2.07
C ASP A 14 4.19 -2.40 0.60
N PRO A 15 3.32 -1.47 0.17
CA PRO A 15 3.33 -0.97 -1.19
C PRO A 15 4.64 -0.25 -1.55
N GLU A 16 5.30 0.45 -0.61
CA GLU A 16 6.58 1.11 -0.92
C GLU A 16 7.71 0.09 -1.09
N ASP A 17 7.82 -0.93 -0.22
CA ASP A 17 8.83 -1.99 -0.38
C ASP A 17 8.66 -2.73 -1.72
N HIS A 18 7.42 -2.93 -2.17
CA HIS A 18 7.14 -3.49 -3.48
C HIS A 18 7.62 -2.58 -4.61
N LEU A 19 7.34 -1.27 -4.53
CA LEU A 19 7.78 -0.31 -5.54
C LEU A 19 9.30 -0.21 -5.61
N ASP A 20 9.99 -0.16 -4.48
CA ASP A 20 11.45 -0.08 -4.42
C ASP A 20 12.08 -1.34 -5.03
N SER A 21 11.63 -2.52 -4.61
CA SER A 21 12.10 -3.80 -5.17
C SER A 21 11.85 -3.89 -6.69
N TYR A 22 10.69 -3.42 -7.15
CA TYR A 22 10.33 -3.40 -8.57
C TYR A 22 11.21 -2.44 -9.37
N LEU A 23 11.41 -1.23 -8.86
CA LEU A 23 12.19 -0.17 -9.51
C LEU A 23 13.66 -0.56 -9.58
N ASP A 24 14.24 -1.09 -8.51
CA ASP A 24 15.62 -1.56 -8.47
C ASP A 24 15.87 -2.63 -9.52
N TRP A 25 14.98 -3.62 -9.61
CA TRP A 25 15.09 -4.66 -10.62
C TRP A 25 14.97 -4.10 -12.05
N MET A 26 13.95 -3.29 -12.33
CA MET A 26 13.75 -2.72 -13.67
C MET A 26 14.87 -1.77 -14.09
N ASN A 27 15.43 -1.00 -13.15
CA ASN A 27 16.56 -0.11 -13.40
C ASN A 27 17.84 -0.91 -13.66
N MET A 28 18.08 -1.99 -12.90
CA MET A 28 19.21 -2.90 -13.13
C MET A 28 19.14 -3.56 -14.52
N GLN A 29 17.94 -3.81 -15.05
CA GLN A 29 17.75 -4.33 -16.41
C GLN A 29 17.79 -3.23 -17.50
N GLY A 30 18.02 -1.97 -17.14
CA GLY A 30 18.00 -0.86 -18.10
C GLY A 30 16.64 -0.63 -18.76
N ALA A 31 15.54 -1.02 -18.11
CA ALA A 31 14.23 -1.03 -18.72
C ALA A 31 13.65 0.39 -18.90
N SER A 32 13.07 0.65 -20.07
CA SER A 32 12.36 1.91 -20.33
C SER A 32 11.04 2.00 -19.56
N ASN A 33 10.51 3.21 -19.38
CA ASN A 33 9.22 3.42 -18.72
C ASN A 33 8.07 2.65 -19.39
N ALA A 34 8.11 2.47 -20.71
CA ALA A 34 7.11 1.67 -21.43
C ALA A 34 7.19 0.18 -21.05
N VAL A 35 8.39 -0.37 -20.89
CA VAL A 35 8.58 -1.75 -20.41
C VAL A 35 8.15 -1.85 -18.95
N LYS A 36 8.48 -0.86 -18.11
CA LYS A 36 8.01 -0.78 -16.72
C LYS A 36 6.49 -0.80 -16.62
N CYS A 37 5.76 -0.07 -17.46
CA CYS A 37 4.30 -0.14 -17.45
C CYS A 37 3.76 -1.52 -17.86
N LYS A 38 4.41 -2.21 -18.79
CA LYS A 38 3.96 -3.53 -19.29
C LYS A 38 4.23 -4.66 -18.31
N VAL A 39 5.30 -4.57 -17.54
CA VAL A 39 5.72 -5.63 -16.62
C VAL A 39 5.07 -5.47 -15.25
N PHE A 40 4.82 -4.25 -14.79
CA PHE A 40 4.20 -3.98 -13.48
C PHE A 40 2.94 -4.80 -13.20
N PRO A 41 1.99 -5.01 -14.13
CA PRO A 41 0.76 -5.77 -13.83
C PRO A 41 1.02 -7.26 -13.59
N LEU A 42 2.17 -7.78 -14.06
CA LEU A 42 2.57 -9.18 -13.86
C LEU A 42 3.05 -9.44 -12.43
N THR A 43 3.40 -8.39 -11.71
CA THR A 43 3.86 -8.43 -10.31
C THR A 43 2.69 -8.46 -9.34
N LEU A 44 1.48 -8.12 -9.83
CA LEU A 44 0.27 -8.01 -9.01
C LEU A 44 -0.53 -9.31 -9.00
N PHE A 45 -1.06 -9.67 -7.83
CA PHE A 45 -2.01 -10.75 -7.65
C PHE A 45 -3.16 -10.34 -6.71
N ARG A 46 -4.18 -11.21 -6.57
CA ARG A 46 -5.36 -10.98 -5.72
C ARG A 46 -5.95 -9.56 -5.91
N ASP A 47 -6.10 -8.80 -4.83
CA ASP A 47 -6.80 -7.53 -4.80
C ASP A 47 -6.05 -6.47 -5.61
N ALA A 48 -4.71 -6.52 -5.60
CA ALA A 48 -3.90 -5.64 -6.45
C ALA A 48 -4.12 -5.86 -7.94
N ARG A 49 -4.29 -7.12 -8.36
CA ARG A 49 -4.63 -7.42 -9.77
C ARG A 49 -6.05 -6.96 -10.12
N THR A 50 -7.00 -7.10 -9.19
CA THR A 50 -8.38 -6.63 -9.39
C THR A 50 -8.43 -5.11 -9.50
N TRP A 51 -7.74 -4.40 -8.61
CA TRP A 51 -7.57 -2.95 -8.69
C TRP A 51 -7.01 -2.53 -10.05
N TYR A 52 -5.91 -3.15 -10.49
CA TYR A 52 -5.27 -2.79 -11.75
C TYR A 52 -6.21 -2.98 -12.95
N ARG A 53 -7.01 -4.05 -12.98
CA ARG A 53 -8.02 -4.29 -14.02
C ARG A 53 -9.16 -3.27 -14.01
N GLY A 54 -9.45 -2.68 -12.86
CA GLY A 54 -10.47 -1.64 -12.69
C GLY A 54 -10.03 -0.25 -13.13
N LEU A 55 -8.72 -0.03 -13.40
CA LEU A 55 -8.22 1.24 -13.88
C LEU A 55 -8.78 1.53 -15.27
N LYS A 56 -9.42 2.69 -15.45
CA LYS A 56 -9.89 3.13 -16.78
C LYS A 56 -8.66 3.30 -17.68
N ARG A 57 -8.70 2.71 -18.89
CA ARG A 57 -7.62 2.77 -19.90
C ARG A 57 -7.16 4.20 -20.25
N GLN A 58 -7.95 5.22 -19.94
CA GLN A 58 -7.67 6.63 -20.24
C GLN A 58 -6.95 7.37 -19.10
N ASN A 59 -6.77 6.76 -17.92
CA ASN A 59 -6.25 7.46 -16.73
C ASN A 59 -4.74 7.28 -16.50
N ILE A 60 -4.07 6.37 -17.23
CA ILE A 60 -2.64 6.11 -17.06
C ILE A 60 -1.97 6.19 -18.43
N SER A 61 -1.42 7.36 -18.71
CA SER A 61 -0.64 7.68 -19.90
C SER A 61 0.87 7.47 -19.68
N SER A 62 1.31 7.39 -18.43
CA SER A 62 2.73 7.29 -18.07
C SER A 62 3.01 6.33 -16.92
N PHE A 63 4.27 5.89 -16.82
CA PHE A 63 4.73 5.11 -15.67
C PHE A 63 4.61 5.89 -14.35
N HIS A 64 4.82 7.21 -14.40
CA HIS A 64 4.68 8.07 -13.22
C HIS A 64 3.23 8.09 -12.70
N GLU A 65 2.25 8.23 -13.60
CA GLU A 65 0.82 8.16 -13.23
C GLU A 65 0.45 6.81 -12.64
N LEU A 66 0.99 5.71 -13.20
CA LEU A 66 0.77 4.37 -12.65
C LEU A 66 1.24 4.27 -11.19
N LEU A 67 2.45 4.77 -10.90
CA LEU A 67 3.00 4.77 -9.54
C LEU A 67 2.17 5.65 -8.59
N LYS A 68 1.70 6.80 -9.08
CA LYS A 68 0.86 7.71 -8.30
C LYS A 68 -0.47 7.06 -7.91
N GLU A 69 -1.17 6.45 -8.87
CA GLU A 69 -2.42 5.74 -8.62
C GLU A 69 -2.22 4.54 -7.68
N PHE A 70 -1.14 3.79 -7.86
CA PHE A 70 -0.78 2.68 -6.99
C PHE A 70 -0.59 3.14 -5.54
N ARG A 71 0.19 4.21 -5.34
CA ARG A 71 0.43 4.80 -4.02
C ARG A 71 -0.86 5.30 -3.38
N SER A 72 -1.64 6.10 -4.09
CA SER A 72 -2.92 6.61 -3.56
C SER A 72 -3.83 5.45 -3.14
N HIS A 73 -3.91 4.37 -3.93
CA HIS A 73 -4.76 3.25 -3.54
C HIS A 73 -4.23 2.48 -2.33
N PHE A 74 -2.98 2.01 -2.36
CA PHE A 74 -2.46 1.05 -1.38
C PHE A 74 -1.77 1.69 -0.17
N VAL A 75 -1.07 2.81 -0.33
CA VAL A 75 -0.46 3.53 0.81
C VAL A 75 -1.55 4.13 1.68
N GLU A 76 -2.57 4.75 1.09
CA GLU A 76 -3.71 5.26 1.87
C GLU A 76 -4.52 4.11 2.49
N SER A 77 -4.67 2.97 1.79
CA SER A 77 -5.34 1.78 2.36
C SER A 77 -4.63 1.30 3.62
N LYS A 78 -3.30 1.23 3.60
CA LYS A 78 -2.48 0.89 4.78
C LYS A 78 -2.64 1.90 5.92
N ILE A 79 -2.66 3.21 5.63
CA ILE A 79 -2.89 4.24 6.66
C ILE A 79 -4.29 4.05 7.27
N ARG A 80 -5.32 3.88 6.44
CA ARG A 80 -6.70 3.63 6.91
C ARG A 80 -6.78 2.36 7.76
N GLN A 81 -6.14 1.27 7.36
CA GLN A 81 -6.11 0.04 8.14
C GLN A 81 -5.42 0.25 9.50
N ARG A 82 -4.27 0.93 9.55
CA ARG A 82 -3.59 1.28 10.81
C ARG A 82 -4.49 2.13 11.71
N HIS A 83 -5.19 3.12 11.15
CA HIS A 83 -6.13 3.94 11.90
C HIS A 83 -7.30 3.11 12.45
N MET A 84 -7.87 2.20 11.65
CA MET A 84 -8.94 1.31 12.12
C MET A 84 -8.47 0.36 13.23
N VAL A 85 -7.28 -0.23 13.11
CA VAL A 85 -6.68 -1.08 14.15
C VAL A 85 -6.45 -0.27 15.42
N TYR A 86 -5.92 0.95 15.29
CA TYR A 86 -5.75 1.87 16.41
C TYR A 86 -7.09 2.20 17.07
N LEU A 87 -8.11 2.61 16.32
CA LEU A 87 -9.44 2.91 16.84
C LEU A 87 -10.07 1.70 17.54
N ASN A 88 -9.94 0.49 16.99
CA ASN A 88 -10.43 -0.74 17.63
C ASN A 88 -9.67 -1.08 18.92
N SER A 89 -8.45 -0.59 19.09
CA SER A 89 -7.67 -0.74 20.32
C SER A 89 -8.09 0.25 21.42
N ILE A 90 -8.83 1.30 21.07
CA ILE A 90 -9.37 2.26 22.02
C ILE A 90 -10.58 1.63 22.72
N LYS A 91 -10.30 1.02 23.87
CA LYS A 91 -11.30 0.53 24.81
C LYS A 91 -10.76 0.66 26.23
N GLN A 92 -11.68 0.82 27.18
CA GLN A 92 -11.36 0.72 28.59
C GLN A 92 -10.92 -0.72 28.88
N LEU A 93 -9.79 -0.89 29.58
CA LEU A 93 -9.35 -2.20 30.02
C LEU A 93 -10.13 -2.62 31.27
N ASP A 94 -10.33 -3.93 31.48
CA ASP A 94 -11.07 -4.45 32.64
C ASP A 94 -10.44 -4.04 33.98
N SER A 95 -9.12 -3.81 33.99
CA SER A 95 -8.35 -3.37 35.15
C SER A 95 -8.19 -1.84 35.25
N GLU A 96 -8.71 -1.08 34.29
CA GLU A 96 -8.52 0.37 34.20
C GLU A 96 -9.78 1.10 34.69
N THR A 97 -9.58 2.16 35.49
CA THR A 97 -10.71 3.01 35.90
C THR A 97 -11.15 3.91 34.75
N ILE A 98 -12.42 4.35 34.76
CA ILE A 98 -12.93 5.30 33.75
C ILE A 98 -12.08 6.58 33.73
N ARG A 99 -11.58 7.03 34.89
CA ARG A 99 -10.73 8.22 35.00
C ARG A 99 -9.39 8.02 34.28
N ASP A 100 -8.75 6.87 34.47
CA ASP A 100 -7.47 6.56 33.82
C ASP A 100 -7.63 6.41 32.31
N TYR A 101 -8.74 5.80 31.87
CA TYR A 101 -9.11 5.73 30.45
C TYR A 101 -9.30 7.12 29.83
N MET A 102 -10.06 8.00 30.48
CA MET A 102 -10.28 9.38 30.03
C MET A 102 -8.96 10.15 29.95
N LYS A 103 -8.08 9.99 30.94
CA LYS A 103 -6.75 10.62 30.95
C LYS A 103 -5.83 10.11 29.84
N ARG A 104 -5.93 8.83 29.49
CA ARG A 104 -5.10 8.19 28.44
C ARG A 104 -5.51 8.60 27.03
N PHE A 105 -6.79 8.83 26.78
CA PHE A 105 -7.32 8.97 25.41
C PHE A 105 -8.20 10.18 25.13
N ILE A 106 -8.71 10.87 26.15
CA ILE A 106 -9.72 11.94 25.99
C ILE A 106 -9.20 13.28 26.51
N GLU A 107 -8.36 13.30 27.53
CA GLU A 107 -7.75 14.54 28.00
C GLU A 107 -6.65 15.02 27.02
N PRO A 108 -6.71 16.25 26.51
CA PRO A 108 -5.60 16.84 25.77
C PRO A 108 -4.41 16.95 26.72
N THR A 109 -3.25 16.42 26.33
CA THR A 109 -2.00 16.75 27.03
C THR A 109 -1.81 18.27 26.91
N ARG A 110 -1.93 18.97 28.04
CA ARG A 110 -1.84 20.43 28.15
C ARG A 110 -0.48 20.95 27.71
#